data_AF-A0A7S2XHI2-F1
#
_entry.id   AF-A0A7S2XHI2-F1
#
_cell.length_a   1.000
_cell.length_b   1.000
_cell.length_c   1.000
_cell.angle_alpha   90.00
_cell.angle_beta   90.00
_cell.angle_gamma   90.00
#
_symmetry.space_group_name_H-M   'P 1'
#
loop_
_entity.id
_entity.type
_entity.pdbx_description
1 polymer ?
#
loop_
_entity_poly.entity_id
_entity_poly.type
_entity_poly.pdbx_seq_one_letter_code
_entity_poly.pdbx_strand_id
1 'polypeptide(L)'
;GQFQSIVDTYGIASYKEVNPGLFTCVTFPFLFGVMYGDIGHGLLMTIFGAWLVINGDAHEKLMKKRQLDEMTGMMHGARYVLFLMGLFGLYCGTIYNDCFSVPI
;
A
#
# COMPACT_ATOMS: atom_id res chain seq x y z
N GLY A 1 5.46 5.86 12.02
CA GLY A 1 4.61 5.04 11.14
C GLY A 1 5.34 4.79 9.83
N GLN A 2 5.16 3.66 9.16
CA GLN A 2 5.98 3.29 7.98
C GLN A 2 5.99 4.34 6.86
N PHE A 3 4.91 5.10 6.66
CA PHE A 3 4.88 6.20 5.68
C PHE A 3 5.95 7.26 5.97
N GLN A 4 6.22 7.56 7.24
CA GLN A 4 7.28 8.47 7.65
C GLN A 4 8.65 7.89 7.34
N SER A 5 8.85 6.59 7.57
CA SER A 5 10.13 5.92 7.26
C SER A 5 10.46 5.94 5.76
N ILE A 6 9.46 5.80 4.88
CA ILE A 6 9.66 5.91 3.42
C ILE A 6 10.10 7.33 3.04
N VAL A 7 9.46 8.35 3.63
CA VAL A 7 9.75 9.77 3.37
C VAL A 7 11.11 10.17 3.95
N ASP A 8 11.44 9.68 5.14
CA ASP A 8 12.71 9.92 5.82
C ASP A 8 13.89 9.31 5.05
N THR A 9 13.69 8.23 4.27
CA THR A 9 14.73 7.70 3.37
C THR A 9 15.15 8.69 2.30
N TYR A 10 14.23 9.56 1.87
CA TYR A 10 14.48 10.55 0.83
C TYR A 10 15.07 11.85 1.41
N GLY A 11 14.75 12.16 2.66
CA GLY A 11 15.34 13.27 3.40
C GLY A 11 14.55 13.60 4.65
N ILE A 12 15.25 14.01 5.72
CA ILE A 12 14.62 14.45 6.97
C ILE A 12 14.20 15.91 6.80
N ALA A 13 12.92 16.20 6.98
CA ALA A 13 12.38 17.56 6.88
C ALA A 13 12.96 18.47 7.98
N SER A 14 13.25 19.73 7.64
CA SER A 14 13.80 20.70 8.59
C SER A 14 12.74 21.13 9.62
N TYR A 15 13.19 21.69 10.74
CA TYR A 15 12.31 22.10 11.83
C TYR A 15 11.32 23.19 11.36
N LYS A 16 10.01 22.90 11.47
CA LYS A 16 8.85 23.69 10.97
C LYS A 16 8.54 23.59 9.47
N GLU A 17 9.17 22.70 8.71
CA GLU A 17 8.72 22.42 7.35
C GLU A 17 7.44 21.56 7.34
N VAL A 18 6.61 21.75 6.31
CA VAL A 18 5.39 20.95 6.12
C VAL A 18 5.79 19.51 5.87
N ASN A 19 5.32 18.58 6.69
CA ASN A 19 5.63 17.16 6.53
C ASN A 19 5.01 16.63 5.21
N PRO A 20 5.83 16.29 4.20
CA PRO A 20 5.31 15.76 2.94
C PRO A 20 4.70 14.36 3.11
N GLY A 21 5.03 13.65 4.20
CA GLY A 21 4.57 12.28 4.47
C GLY A 21 3.06 12.11 4.59
N LEU A 22 2.36 13.15 5.07
CA LEU A 22 0.90 13.17 5.11
C LEU A 22 0.31 13.25 3.70
N PHE A 23 0.93 14.03 2.81
CA PHE A 23 0.48 14.16 1.43
C PHE A 23 0.79 12.91 0.60
N THR A 24 1.99 12.34 0.77
CA THR A 24 2.40 11.11 0.08
C THR A 24 1.57 9.91 0.49
N CYS A 25 0.98 9.90 1.69
CA CYS A 25 0.09 8.84 2.15
C CYS A 25 -1.10 8.59 1.19
N VAL A 26 -1.61 9.65 0.54
CA VAL A 26 -2.76 9.58 -0.37
C VAL A 26 -2.33 9.64 -1.83
N THR A 27 -1.41 10.53 -2.18
CA THR A 27 -1.04 10.75 -3.59
C THR A 27 -0.22 9.61 -4.17
N PHE A 28 0.62 8.93 -3.38
CA PHE A 28 1.41 7.81 -3.86
C PHE A 28 0.52 6.61 -4.24
N PRO A 29 -0.41 6.12 -3.38
CA PRO A 29 -1.34 5.07 -3.76
C PRO A 29 -2.28 5.45 -4.93
N PHE A 30 -2.67 6.73 -5.01
CA PHE A 30 -3.51 7.22 -6.11
C PHE A 30 -2.79 7.16 -7.46
N LEU A 31 -1.57 7.69 -7.54
CA LEU A 31 -0.75 7.62 -8.76
C LEU A 31 -0.45 6.18 -9.16
N PHE A 32 -0.18 5.31 -8.19
CA PHE A 32 -0.06 3.87 -8.45
C PHE A 32 -1.34 3.28 -9.03
N GLY A 33 -2.50 3.62 -8.47
CA GLY A 33 -3.80 3.16 -8.95
C GLY A 33 -4.10 3.58 -10.39
N VAL A 34 -3.71 4.79 -10.80
CA VAL A 34 -3.81 5.26 -12.19
C VAL A 34 -2.92 4.45 -13.13
N MET A 35 -1.70 4.12 -12.71
CA MET A 35 -0.75 3.35 -13.53
C MET A 35 -1.10 1.85 -13.64
N TYR A 36 -1.71 1.29 -12.59
CA TYR A 36 -2.04 -0.14 -12.46
C TYR A 36 -3.56 -0.40 -12.59
N GLY A 37 -4.31 0.54 -13.15
CA GLY A 37 -5.77 0.57 -13.16
C GLY A 37 -6.42 -0.56 -13.96
N ASP A 38 -6.58 -1.71 -13.33
CA ASP A 38 -7.36 -2.86 -13.79
C ASP A 38 -8.26 -3.32 -12.64
N ILE A 39 -9.54 -3.52 -12.93
CA ILE A 39 -10.54 -3.96 -11.94
C ILE A 39 -10.13 -5.30 -11.31
N GLY A 40 -9.66 -6.24 -12.12
CA GLY A 40 -9.33 -7.59 -11.67
C GLY A 40 -8.09 -7.62 -10.76
N HIS A 41 -7.00 -7.03 -11.24
CA HIS A 41 -5.76 -6.95 -10.47
C HIS A 41 -5.90 -6.06 -9.23
N GLY A 42 -6.62 -4.94 -9.33
CA GLY A 42 -6.93 -4.06 -8.21
C GLY A 42 -7.73 -4.77 -7.11
N LEU A 43 -8.72 -5.60 -7.49
CA LEU A 43 -9.49 -6.41 -6.55
C LEU A 43 -8.64 -7.46 -5.85
N LEU A 44 -7.77 -8.18 -6.58
CA LEU A 44 -6.84 -9.15 -6.00
C LEU A 44 -5.90 -8.50 -4.97
N MET A 45 -5.32 -7.35 -5.33
CA MET A 45 -4.45 -6.57 -4.45
C MET A 45 -5.19 -6.04 -3.22
N THR A 46 -6.46 -5.65 -3.36
CA THR A 46 -7.30 -5.19 -2.23
C THR A 46 -7.59 -6.34 -1.27
N ILE A 47 -7.94 -7.53 -1.78
CA ILE A 47 -8.18 -8.73 -0.96
C ILE A 47 -6.90 -9.15 -0.24
N PHE A 48 -5.77 -9.16 -0.94
CA PHE A 48 -4.47 -9.51 -0.34
C PHE A 48 -4.06 -8.51 0.73
N GLY A 49 -4.23 -7.20 0.48
CA GLY A 49 -3.99 -6.14 1.45
C GLY A 49 -4.91 -6.26 2.68
N ALA A 50 -6.20 -6.50 2.48
CA ALA A 50 -7.16 -6.71 3.56
C ALA A 50 -6.82 -7.94 4.41
N TRP A 51 -6.41 -9.03 3.76
CA TRP A 51 -5.97 -10.25 4.44
C TRP A 51 -4.72 -10.00 5.30
N LEU A 52 -3.76 -9.22 4.82
CA LEU A 52 -2.57 -8.81 5.58
C LEU A 52 -2.90 -7.88 6.75
N VAL A 53 -3.89 -7.00 6.61
CA VAL A 53 -4.35 -6.12 7.69
C VAL A 53 -5.05 -6.93 8.79
N ILE A 54 -5.95 -7.85 8.43
CA ILE A 54 -6.73 -8.66 9.39
C ILE A 54 -5.83 -9.68 10.11
N ASN A 55 -4.94 -10.35 9.39
CA ASN A 55 -3.98 -11.28 10.00
C ASN A 55 -2.75 -10.56 10.58
N GLY A 56 -2.76 -9.23 10.55
CA GLY A 56 -1.70 -8.35 11.01
C GLY A 56 -1.28 -8.62 12.44
N ASP A 57 -2.24 -8.75 13.35
CA ASP A 57 -2.01 -8.93 14.79
C ASP A 57 -1.48 -10.33 15.14
N ALA A 58 -1.91 -11.35 14.38
CA ALA A 58 -1.45 -12.73 14.56
C ALA A 58 -0.01 -12.90 14.05
N HIS A 59 0.30 -12.31 12.90
CA HIS A 59 1.65 -12.31 12.34
C HIS A 59 2.60 -11.42 13.14
N GLU A 60 2.17 -10.29 13.69
CA GLU A 60 3.04 -9.44 14.52
C GLU A 60 3.54 -10.18 15.78
N LYS A 61 2.67 -10.99 16.41
CA LYS A 61 3.06 -11.88 17.53
C LYS A 61 4.02 -13.00 17.11
N LEU A 62 3.88 -13.52 15.89
CA LEU A 62 4.78 -14.54 15.32
C LEU A 62 6.13 -13.93 14.88
N MET A 63 6.14 -12.71 14.33
CA MET A 63 7.32 -11.98 13.85
C MET A 63 8.20 -11.50 15.00
N LYS A 64 7.61 -11.17 16.15
CA LYS A 64 8.37 -10.92 17.40
C LYS A 64 9.07 -12.19 17.93
N LYS A 65 8.57 -13.37 17.56
CA LYS A 65 9.03 -14.68 18.04
C LYS A 65 9.99 -15.38 17.08
N ARG A 66 9.94 -15.07 15.79
CA ARG A 66 10.68 -15.71 14.72
C ARG A 66 11.38 -14.60 13.93
N GLN A 67 12.71 -14.52 14.01
CA GLN A 67 13.50 -13.65 13.14
C GLN A 67 13.31 -14.12 11.70
N LEU A 68 12.33 -13.54 11.02
CA LEU A 68 12.04 -13.83 9.63
C LEU A 68 12.55 -12.72 8.73
N ASP A 69 13.15 -13.20 7.65
CA ASP A 69 13.42 -12.58 6.35
C ASP A 69 12.92 -11.13 6.19
N GLU A 70 13.87 -10.22 5.95
CA GLU A 70 13.67 -8.77 5.86
C GLU A 70 12.55 -8.37 4.89
N MET A 71 12.34 -9.16 3.82
CA MET A 71 11.28 -8.96 2.83
C MET A 71 9.87 -9.08 3.43
N THR A 72 9.64 -10.07 4.31
CA THR A 72 8.34 -10.26 4.95
C THR A 72 8.08 -9.17 5.99
N GLY A 73 9.14 -8.69 6.66
CA GLY A 73 9.07 -7.57 7.60
C GLY A 73 8.66 -6.25 6.93
N MET A 74 9.24 -5.95 5.77
CA MET A 74 8.84 -4.76 4.97
C MET A 74 7.40 -4.85 4.48
N MET A 75 6.98 -6.02 3.97
CA MET A 75 5.60 -6.21 3.48
C MET A 75 4.56 -6.02 4.60
N HIS A 76 4.83 -6.52 5.82
CA HIS A 76 3.95 -6.32 6.97
C HIS A 76 3.85 -4.85 7.38
N GLY A 77 4.95 -4.10 7.20
CA GLY A 77 4.97 -2.67 7.42
C GLY A 77 4.22 -1.84 6.38
N ALA A 78 4.22 -2.30 5.14
CA ALA A 78 3.50 -1.65 4.05
C ALA A 78 2.00 -2.00 4.02
N ARG A 79 1.47 -2.75 5.01
CA ARG A 79 0.09 -3.28 5.00
C ARG A 79 -1.00 -2.27 4.64
N TYR A 80 -0.94 -1.07 5.23
CA TYR A 80 -1.90 -0.01 4.95
C TYR A 80 -1.67 0.62 3.56
N VAL A 81 -0.42 0.76 3.14
CA VAL A 81 -0.05 1.26 1.81
C VAL A 81 -0.61 0.34 0.72
N LEU A 82 -0.37 -0.97 0.86
CA LEU A 82 -0.81 -2.01 -0.08
C LEU A 82 -2.34 -2.04 -0.20
N PHE A 83 -3.05 -1.92 0.93
CA PHE A 83 -4.51 -1.86 0.92
C PHE A 83 -5.03 -0.61 0.19
N LEU A 84 -4.47 0.57 0.46
CA LEU A 84 -4.87 1.79 -0.25
C LEU A 84 -4.54 1.73 -1.75
N MET A 85 -3.39 1.16 -2.13
CA MET A 85 -2.99 0.97 -3.52
C MET A 85 -3.99 0.09 -4.29
N GLY A 86 -4.44 -1.01 -3.68
CA GLY A 86 -5.48 -1.86 -4.26
C GLY A 86 -6.82 -1.13 -4.43
N LEU A 87 -7.24 -0.37 -3.41
CA LEU A 87 -8.52 0.35 -3.43
C LEU A 87 -8.54 1.44 -4.52
N PHE A 88 -7.47 2.24 -4.63
CA PHE A 88 -7.36 3.22 -5.71
C PHE A 88 -7.17 2.60 -7.09
N GLY A 89 -6.49 1.45 -7.19
CA GLY A 89 -6.39 0.68 -8.44
C GLY A 89 -7.75 0.16 -8.91
N LEU A 90 -8.58 -0.34 -7.99
CA LEU A 90 -9.96 -0.75 -8.28
C LEU A 90 -10.80 0.45 -8.73
N TYR A 91 -10.67 1.60 -8.06
CA TYR A 91 -11.36 2.84 -8.46
C TYR A 91 -10.95 3.34 -9.85
N CYS A 92 -9.66 3.30 -10.19
CA CYS A 92 -9.20 3.69 -11.52
C CYS A 92 -9.62 2.65 -12.58
N GLY A 93 -9.57 1.36 -12.25
CA GLY A 93 -10.03 0.28 -13.11
C GLY A 93 -11.52 0.40 -13.47
N THR A 94 -12.38 0.77 -12.52
CA THR A 94 -13.81 1.00 -12.81
C THR A 94 -14.04 2.22 -13.70
N ILE A 95 -13.17 3.23 -13.66
CA ILE A 95 -13.21 4.38 -14.58
C ILE A 95 -12.74 3.96 -15.98
N TYR A 96 -11.72 3.11 -16.09
CA TYR A 96 -11.21 2.62 -17.36
C TYR A 96 -12.08 1.55 -18.02
N ASN A 97 -13.01 0.95 -17.25
CA ASN A 97 -13.96 -0.03 -17.78
C ASN A 97 -13.24 -1.25 -18.42
N ASP A 98 -12.06 -1.56 -17.89
CA ASP A 98 -11.22 -2.69 -18.30
C ASP A 98 -11.10 -3.67 -17.12
N CYS A 99 -11.53 -4.91 -17.35
CA CYS A 99 -11.40 -6.00 -16.41
C CYS A 99 -10.58 -7.11 -17.07
N PHE A 100 -9.33 -7.32 -16.62
CA PHE A 100 -8.47 -8.38 -17.15
C PHE A 100 -8.24 -8.32 -18.68
N SER A 101 -7.96 -7.12 -19.21
CA SER A 101 -7.83 -6.86 -20.66
C SER A 101 -9.08 -7.19 -21.48
N VAL A 102 -10.24 -7.37 -20.82
CA VAL A 102 -11.54 -7.48 -21.46
C VAL A 102 -12.30 -6.17 -21.18
N PRO A 103 -12.69 -5.42 -22.23
CA PRO A 103 -13.56 -4.27 -22.05
C PRO A 103 -14.92 -4.78 -21.59
N ILE A 104 -15.44 -4.20 -20.51
CA ILE A 104 -16.81 -4.45 -20.02
C ILE A 104 -17.85 -3.58 -20.72
#